data_AF-A0A0F6MNQ1-F1
#
_entry.id   AF-A0A0F6MNQ1-F1
#
_cell.length_a   1.000
_cell.length_b   1.000
_cell.length_c   1.000
_cell.angle_alpha   90.00
_cell.angle_beta   90.00
_cell.angle_gamma   90.00
#
_symmetry.space_group_name_H-M   'P 1'
#
loop_
_entity.id
_entity.type
_entity.pdbx_description
1 polymer ?
#
loop_
_entity_poly.entity_id
_entity_poly.type
_entity_poly.pdbx_seq_one_letter_code
_entity_poly.pdbx_strand_id
1 'polypeptide(L)'
;MQKLLKKFYLLTVLILTVCLAASCTMLSGFKKLSETGHASINGKKVNLKTMGDPEKDCLAFGYLKIPTEQLYIQSDPSKEPIYTTPFVFQGAYSDGSIFCFPPFKTDLAFQLASLRNVNFNVITTFSPQLGAEGKIAFVTHKKGLMFIGAYDFVTEGKAGMIVPLARKDSAQYELKCLLKIKKLLQHTAWLPLIEARIKELENEKK
;
A
#
# COMPACT_ATOMS: atom_id res chain seq x y z
N MET A 1 14.97 -38.14 29.77
CA MET A 1 14.72 -37.75 28.37
C MET A 1 13.27 -37.32 28.10
N GLN A 2 12.24 -38.16 28.37
CA GLN A 2 10.83 -37.82 28.08
C GLN A 2 10.29 -36.54 28.76
N LYS A 3 10.65 -36.26 30.02
CA LYS A 3 10.21 -35.02 30.72
C LYS A 3 10.81 -33.75 30.09
N LEU A 4 12.02 -33.84 29.55
CA LEU A 4 12.70 -32.73 28.85
C LEU A 4 12.08 -32.50 27.47
N LEU A 5 11.77 -33.57 26.73
CA LEU A 5 11.05 -33.49 25.45
C LEU A 5 9.66 -32.86 25.60
N LYS A 6 8.90 -33.25 26.64
CA LYS A 6 7.58 -32.65 26.95
C LYS A 6 7.67 -31.17 27.27
N LYS A 7 8.69 -30.73 28.02
CA LYS A 7 8.92 -29.31 28.31
C LYS A 7 9.29 -28.51 27.05
N PHE A 8 10.12 -29.07 26.18
CA PHE A 8 10.46 -28.45 24.89
C PHE A 8 9.22 -28.31 24.00
N TYR A 9 8.42 -29.36 23.89
CA TYR A 9 7.19 -29.34 23.10
C TYR A 9 6.19 -28.30 23.62
N LEU A 10 6.00 -28.25 24.94
CA LEU A 10 5.13 -27.27 25.59
C LEU A 10 5.62 -25.83 25.34
N LEU A 11 6.93 -25.59 25.44
CA LEU A 11 7.53 -24.27 25.17
C LEU A 11 7.35 -23.87 23.70
N THR A 12 7.54 -24.80 22.78
CA THR A 12 7.38 -24.55 21.33
C THR A 12 5.94 -24.21 20.99
N VAL A 13 4.98 -24.96 21.54
CA VAL A 13 3.54 -24.69 21.39
C VAL A 13 3.18 -23.33 22.00
N LEU A 14 3.72 -23.00 23.17
CA LEU A 14 3.46 -21.72 23.83
C LEU A 14 3.97 -20.54 22.98
N ILE A 15 5.19 -20.64 22.45
CA ILE A 15 5.77 -19.64 21.54
C ILE A 15 4.92 -19.48 20.29
N LEU A 16 4.50 -20.60 19.66
CA LEU A 16 3.60 -20.58 18.51
C LEU A 16 2.27 -19.89 18.81
N THR A 17 1.63 -20.18 19.95
CA THR A 17 0.38 -19.50 20.35
C THR A 17 0.57 -18.01 20.59
N VAL A 18 1.70 -17.58 21.17
CA VAL A 18 1.99 -16.15 21.38
C VAL A 18 2.24 -15.44 20.04
N CYS A 19 3.00 -16.08 19.13
CA CYS A 19 3.22 -15.55 17.78
C CYS A 19 1.92 -15.43 16.99
N LEU A 20 1.04 -16.44 17.06
CA LEU A 20 -0.27 -16.41 16.42
C LEU A 20 -1.18 -15.32 17.00
N ALA A 21 -1.25 -15.19 18.33
CA ALA A 21 -2.04 -14.14 18.98
C ALA A 21 -1.53 -12.72 18.65
N ALA A 22 -0.22 -12.52 18.64
CA ALA A 22 0.40 -11.26 18.25
C ALA A 22 0.09 -10.89 16.79
N SER A 23 0.07 -11.88 15.89
CA SER A 23 -0.28 -11.65 14.48
C SER A 23 -1.73 -11.18 14.30
N CYS A 24 -2.68 -11.75 15.05
CA CYS A 24 -4.10 -11.35 15.00
C CYS A 24 -4.32 -9.92 15.52
N THR A 25 -3.67 -9.56 16.64
CA THR A 25 -3.77 -8.20 17.18
C THR A 25 -3.16 -7.16 16.25
N MET A 26 -2.02 -7.45 15.63
CA MET A 26 -1.41 -6.60 14.61
C MET A 26 -2.34 -6.39 13.41
N LEU A 27 -2.87 -7.48 12.82
CA LEU A 27 -3.83 -7.42 11.71
C LEU A 27 -5.08 -6.57 12.04
N SER A 28 -5.60 -6.70 13.26
CA SER A 28 -6.73 -5.87 13.72
C SER A 28 -6.38 -4.38 13.84
N GLY A 29 -5.15 -4.06 14.28
CA GLY A 29 -4.63 -2.69 14.36
C GLY A 29 -4.40 -2.07 12.99
N PHE A 30 -3.86 -2.84 12.02
CA PHE A 30 -3.73 -2.41 10.62
C PHE A 30 -5.08 -2.15 9.99
N LYS A 31 -6.04 -3.04 10.21
CA LYS A 31 -7.41 -2.89 9.72
C LYS A 31 -8.02 -1.58 10.22
N LYS A 32 -7.93 -1.30 11.53
CA LYS A 32 -8.44 -0.06 12.12
C LYS A 32 -7.75 1.19 11.56
N LEU A 33 -6.44 1.14 11.34
CA LEU A 33 -5.71 2.29 10.77
C LEU A 33 -6.07 2.54 9.29
N SER A 34 -6.22 1.47 8.51
CA SER A 34 -6.71 1.53 7.13
C SER A 34 -8.13 2.11 7.07
N GLU A 35 -9.02 1.71 7.97
CA GLU A 35 -10.40 2.23 8.09
C GLU A 35 -10.43 3.72 8.46
N THR A 36 -9.43 4.22 9.21
CA THR A 36 -9.34 5.64 9.60
C THR A 36 -8.65 6.54 8.57
N GLY A 37 -8.29 6.02 7.38
CA GLY A 37 -7.67 6.80 6.31
C GLY A 37 -6.23 7.26 6.62
N HIS A 38 -5.55 6.56 7.53
CA HIS A 38 -4.17 6.86 7.90
C HIS A 38 -3.21 5.82 7.31
N ALA A 39 -2.07 6.28 6.81
CA ALA A 39 -0.99 5.36 6.51
C ALA A 39 -0.36 4.80 7.78
N SER A 40 0.13 3.58 7.68
CA SER A 40 0.80 2.90 8.78
C SER A 40 1.99 2.08 8.31
N ILE A 41 2.95 1.91 9.20
CA ILE A 41 4.06 0.97 9.08
C ILE A 41 4.08 0.14 10.36
N ASN A 42 4.04 -1.18 10.25
CA ASN A 42 4.13 -2.10 11.38
C ASN A 42 3.15 -1.78 12.54
N GLY A 43 1.91 -1.39 12.18
CA GLY A 43 0.81 -1.10 13.10
C GLY A 43 0.87 0.30 13.72
N LYS A 44 1.86 1.11 13.34
CA LYS A 44 2.06 2.48 13.83
C LYS A 44 1.67 3.47 12.76
N LYS A 45 0.82 4.44 13.14
CA LYS A 45 0.43 5.56 12.28
C LYS A 45 1.65 6.37 11.89
N VAL A 46 1.77 6.70 10.60
CA VAL A 46 2.84 7.56 10.09
C VAL A 46 2.50 9.02 10.33
N ASN A 47 3.46 9.78 10.85
CA ASN A 47 3.34 11.22 10.99
C ASN A 47 3.76 11.91 9.68
N LEU A 48 2.85 12.70 9.10
CA LEU A 48 3.09 13.46 7.87
C LEU A 48 4.25 14.47 7.99
N LYS A 49 4.50 14.99 9.21
CA LYS A 49 5.57 15.95 9.46
C LYS A 49 6.97 15.35 9.41
N THR A 50 7.08 14.03 9.48
CA THR A 50 8.35 13.28 9.45
C THR A 50 8.44 12.39 8.23
N MET A 51 7.73 12.73 7.14
CA MET A 51 7.94 12.05 5.87
C MET A 51 9.39 12.23 5.44
N GLY A 52 10.04 11.12 5.09
CA GLY A 52 11.47 11.04 4.85
C GLY A 52 12.01 11.97 3.77
N ASP A 53 13.26 11.75 3.40
CA ASP A 53 14.05 12.64 2.58
C ASP A 53 13.92 12.25 1.09
N PRO A 54 13.43 13.13 0.20
CA PRO A 54 13.29 12.81 -1.22
C PRO A 54 14.59 12.41 -1.92
N GLU A 55 15.75 12.80 -1.39
CA GLU A 55 17.06 12.43 -1.91
C GLU A 55 17.53 11.04 -1.45
N LYS A 56 16.82 10.43 -0.50
CA LYS A 56 17.19 9.14 0.12
C LYS A 56 16.10 8.08 -0.02
N ASP A 57 14.85 8.52 -0.03
CA ASP A 57 13.67 7.68 0.02
C ASP A 57 12.87 7.75 -1.29
N CYS A 58 12.01 6.76 -1.47
CA CYS A 58 11.07 6.60 -2.56
C CYS A 58 9.65 6.86 -2.04
N LEU A 59 8.95 7.83 -2.64
CA LEU A 59 7.52 8.04 -2.41
C LEU A 59 6.75 7.34 -3.54
N ALA A 60 6.30 6.13 -3.26
CA ALA A 60 5.49 5.35 -4.17
C ALA A 60 4.00 5.76 -4.06
N PHE A 61 3.32 5.87 -5.21
CA PHE A 61 1.89 6.20 -5.25
C PHE A 61 1.22 5.63 -6.50
N GLY A 62 -0.10 5.48 -6.45
CA GLY A 62 -0.87 4.91 -7.55
C GLY A 62 -2.36 5.22 -7.48
N TYR A 63 -3.06 4.69 -8.47
CA TYR A 63 -4.50 4.87 -8.64
C TYR A 63 -5.21 3.51 -8.72
N LEU A 64 -6.36 3.40 -8.06
CA LEU A 64 -7.29 2.30 -8.24
C LEU A 64 -8.67 2.87 -8.59
N LYS A 65 -9.34 2.34 -9.61
CA LYS A 65 -10.64 2.88 -10.06
C LYS A 65 -11.79 2.69 -9.06
N ILE A 66 -11.59 1.85 -8.04
CA ILE A 66 -12.58 1.62 -6.98
C ILE A 66 -12.09 2.14 -5.61
N PRO A 67 -12.98 2.70 -4.78
CA PRO A 67 -12.67 3.04 -3.39
C PRO A 67 -12.28 1.80 -2.59
N THR A 68 -11.06 1.77 -2.05
CA THR A 68 -10.57 0.61 -1.29
C THR A 68 -9.64 0.98 -0.16
N GLU A 69 -9.67 0.13 0.86
CA GLU A 69 -8.65 -0.02 1.88
C GLU A 69 -7.61 -1.03 1.41
N GLN A 70 -6.34 -0.78 1.68
CA GLN A 70 -5.23 -1.59 1.15
C GLN A 70 -4.21 -1.92 2.23
N LEU A 71 -3.74 -3.17 2.23
CA LEU A 71 -2.62 -3.66 3.04
C LEU A 71 -1.58 -4.29 2.12
N TYR A 72 -0.33 -3.88 2.27
CA TYR A 72 0.82 -4.39 1.55
C TYR A 72 1.83 -5.01 2.52
N ILE A 73 2.57 -6.00 2.02
CA ILE A 73 3.70 -6.61 2.72
C ILE A 73 4.96 -6.44 1.90
N GLN A 74 6.07 -6.18 2.58
CA GLN A 74 7.39 -6.38 2.01
C GLN A 74 7.60 -7.89 1.85
N SER A 75 7.98 -8.28 0.64
CA SER A 75 7.90 -9.66 0.14
C SER A 75 9.25 -10.29 -0.16
N ASP A 76 10.34 -9.52 -0.11
CA ASP A 76 11.69 -10.06 -0.24
C ASP A 76 12.19 -10.53 1.14
N PRO A 77 12.35 -11.85 1.33
CA PRO A 77 12.70 -12.45 2.62
C PRO A 77 14.11 -12.12 3.11
N SER A 78 14.95 -11.50 2.26
CA SER A 78 16.28 -11.03 2.64
C SER A 78 16.27 -9.67 3.36
N LYS A 79 15.12 -8.99 3.41
CA LYS A 79 14.97 -7.68 4.06
C LYS A 79 14.11 -7.77 5.32
N GLU A 80 14.09 -6.69 6.08
CA GLU A 80 13.20 -6.57 7.24
C GLU A 80 11.72 -6.66 6.83
N PRO A 81 10.90 -7.45 7.55
CA PRO A 81 9.47 -7.51 7.30
C PRO A 81 8.80 -6.16 7.55
N ILE A 82 8.04 -5.69 6.56
CA ILE A 82 7.23 -4.48 6.65
C ILE A 82 5.80 -4.81 6.26
N TYR A 83 4.86 -4.41 7.11
CA TYR A 83 3.44 -4.38 6.82
C TYR A 83 3.00 -2.92 6.75
N THR A 84 2.38 -2.51 5.65
CA THR A 84 2.05 -1.11 5.44
C THR A 84 0.67 -0.91 4.83
N THR A 85 0.01 0.16 5.28
CA THR A 85 -1.20 0.70 4.65
C THR A 85 -0.83 2.07 4.06
N PRO A 86 -1.21 2.38 2.81
CA PRO A 86 -0.97 3.70 2.23
C PRO A 86 -1.95 4.73 2.78
N PHE A 87 -1.65 6.02 2.58
CA PHE A 87 -2.64 7.09 2.67
C PHE A 87 -3.61 6.91 1.51
N VAL A 88 -4.89 6.76 1.81
CA VAL A 88 -5.93 6.58 0.78
C VAL A 88 -6.79 7.84 0.72
N PHE A 89 -6.84 8.47 -0.46
CA PHE A 89 -7.78 9.54 -0.75
C PHE A 89 -8.97 8.91 -1.46
N GLN A 90 -10.04 8.67 -0.71
CA GLN A 90 -11.29 8.19 -1.27
C GLN A 90 -11.97 9.32 -2.06
N GLY A 91 -12.20 9.10 -3.35
CA GLY A 91 -13.10 9.90 -4.15
C GLY A 91 -14.54 9.36 -4.08
N ALA A 92 -15.47 10.02 -4.77
CA ALA A 92 -16.74 9.39 -5.13
C ALA A 92 -16.46 8.10 -5.93
N TYR A 93 -17.43 7.19 -6.03
CA TYR A 93 -17.26 5.93 -6.78
C TYR A 93 -16.80 6.16 -8.24
N SER A 94 -17.21 7.28 -8.85
CA SER A 94 -16.79 7.73 -10.19
C SER A 94 -15.33 8.21 -10.26
N ASP A 95 -14.72 8.55 -9.12
CA ASP A 95 -13.41 9.17 -9.02
C ASP A 95 -12.29 8.20 -8.60
N GLY A 96 -12.66 6.99 -8.17
CA GLY A 96 -11.73 5.98 -7.68
C GLY A 96 -11.00 6.38 -6.40
N SER A 97 -9.86 5.74 -6.19
CA SER A 97 -9.03 5.83 -5.00
C SER A 97 -7.59 6.13 -5.41
N ILE A 98 -7.04 7.20 -4.85
CA ILE A 98 -5.61 7.50 -4.96
C ILE A 98 -4.96 7.01 -3.69
N PHE A 99 -3.83 6.32 -3.82
CA PHE A 99 -3.08 5.86 -2.67
C PHE A 99 -1.62 6.32 -2.75
N CYS A 100 -1.08 6.73 -1.61
CA CYS A 100 0.29 7.22 -1.46
C CYS A 100 0.94 6.53 -0.27
N PHE A 101 2.02 5.81 -0.49
CA PHE A 101 2.71 5.09 0.57
C PHE A 101 3.52 6.06 1.44
N PRO A 102 3.79 5.68 2.70
CA PRO A 102 4.91 6.28 3.41
C PRO A 102 6.21 6.21 2.58
N PRO A 103 7.12 7.20 2.68
CA PRO A 103 8.42 7.09 2.02
C PRO A 103 9.21 5.89 2.54
N PHE A 104 9.80 5.15 1.62
CA PHE A 104 10.58 3.95 1.91
C PHE A 104 11.98 4.06 1.31
N LYS A 105 12.96 3.38 1.90
CA LYS A 105 14.26 3.18 1.26
C LYS A 105 14.07 2.48 -0.09
N THR A 106 15.05 2.67 -0.98
CA THR A 106 15.11 1.91 -2.22
C THR A 106 15.37 0.42 -1.95
N ASP A 107 15.08 -0.42 -2.94
CA ASP A 107 15.31 -1.87 -2.92
C ASP A 107 14.42 -2.62 -1.91
N LEU A 108 13.16 -2.20 -1.79
CA LEU A 108 12.12 -2.90 -1.04
C LEU A 108 11.01 -3.33 -2.00
N ALA A 109 10.70 -4.63 -2.00
CA ALA A 109 9.66 -5.23 -2.83
C ALA A 109 8.37 -5.38 -2.06
N PHE A 110 7.32 -4.65 -2.45
CA PHE A 110 6.01 -4.71 -1.84
C PHE A 110 5.00 -5.45 -2.71
N GLN A 111 4.16 -6.25 -2.06
CA GLN A 111 3.02 -6.93 -2.67
C GLN A 111 1.74 -6.61 -1.88
N LEU A 112 0.65 -6.33 -2.60
CA LEU A 112 -0.69 -6.23 -2.03
C LEU A 112 -1.05 -7.56 -1.36
N ALA A 113 -1.41 -7.52 -0.08
CA ALA A 113 -1.83 -8.66 0.71
C ALA A 113 -3.35 -8.70 0.92
N SER A 114 -3.98 -7.53 1.03
CA SER A 114 -5.43 -7.43 1.17
C SER A 114 -5.94 -6.13 0.58
N LEU A 115 -7.05 -6.24 -0.16
CA LEU A 115 -7.85 -5.14 -0.69
C LEU A 115 -9.25 -5.27 -0.11
N ARG A 116 -9.74 -4.22 0.53
CA ARG A 116 -11.12 -4.20 1.07
C ARG A 116 -11.90 -3.08 0.42
N ASN A 117 -12.99 -3.45 -0.26
CA ASN A 117 -13.96 -2.49 -0.76
C ASN A 117 -15.11 -2.42 0.26
N VAL A 118 -15.35 -1.22 0.79
CA VAL A 118 -16.50 -0.92 1.64
C VAL A 118 -17.50 -0.16 0.79
N ASN A 119 -18.52 -0.87 0.28
CA ASN A 119 -19.70 -0.26 -0.30
C ASN A 119 -20.84 -0.32 0.72
N PHE A 120 -21.86 0.54 0.59
CA PHE A 120 -22.90 0.77 1.60
C PHE A 120 -23.63 -0.49 2.09
N ASN A 121 -23.61 -1.60 1.34
CA ASN A 121 -24.33 -2.84 1.66
C ASN A 121 -23.46 -4.11 1.69
N VAL A 122 -22.20 -4.07 1.26
CA VAL A 122 -21.33 -5.26 1.14
C VAL A 122 -19.89 -4.89 1.44
N ILE A 123 -19.25 -5.71 2.28
CA ILE A 123 -17.80 -5.69 2.49
C ILE A 123 -17.20 -6.80 1.62
N THR A 124 -16.43 -6.42 0.61
CA THR A 124 -15.68 -7.39 -0.22
C THR A 124 -14.21 -7.34 0.17
N THR A 125 -13.66 -8.46 0.62
CA THR A 125 -12.23 -8.62 0.87
C THR A 125 -11.62 -9.47 -0.23
N PHE A 126 -10.66 -8.91 -0.94
CA PHE A 126 -9.85 -9.59 -1.93
C PHE A 126 -8.45 -9.78 -1.37
N SER A 127 -7.98 -11.03 -1.34
CA SER A 127 -6.64 -11.39 -0.89
C SER A 127 -5.95 -12.10 -2.04
N PRO A 128 -5.08 -11.43 -2.81
CA PRO A 128 -4.34 -12.08 -3.88
C PRO A 128 -3.38 -13.09 -3.26
N GLN A 129 -3.23 -14.26 -3.90
CA GLN A 129 -2.21 -15.22 -3.47
C GLN A 129 -0.81 -14.61 -3.60
N LEU A 130 0.06 -14.91 -2.63
CA LEU A 130 1.47 -14.56 -2.74
C LEU A 130 2.06 -15.18 -4.02
N GLY A 131 2.81 -14.40 -4.80
CA GLY A 131 3.36 -14.90 -6.06
C GLY A 131 2.40 -14.94 -7.27
N ALA A 132 1.08 -14.86 -7.10
CA ALA A 132 0.12 -15.03 -8.21
C ALA A 132 -0.02 -13.81 -9.15
N GLU A 133 -0.50 -14.06 -10.36
CA GLU A 133 -0.84 -13.03 -11.36
C GLU A 133 -2.08 -12.21 -10.94
N GLY A 134 -2.21 -10.97 -11.45
CA GLY A 134 -3.36 -10.10 -11.14
C GLY A 134 -3.31 -9.36 -9.80
N LYS A 135 -2.09 -9.04 -9.32
CA LYS A 135 -1.83 -8.31 -8.07
C LYS A 135 -1.09 -6.99 -8.32
N ILE A 136 -1.24 -6.05 -7.39
CA ILE A 136 -0.37 -4.86 -7.34
C ILE A 136 0.91 -5.26 -6.59
N ALA A 137 2.04 -5.20 -7.28
CA ALA A 137 3.36 -5.39 -6.71
C ALA A 137 4.32 -4.36 -7.29
N PHE A 138 5.24 -3.87 -6.48
CA PHE A 138 6.23 -2.88 -6.90
C PHE A 138 7.53 -3.01 -6.10
N VAL A 139 8.63 -2.56 -6.70
CA VAL A 139 9.93 -2.45 -6.05
C VAL A 139 10.32 -0.97 -6.03
N THR A 140 10.73 -0.46 -4.88
CA THR A 140 11.23 0.92 -4.73
C THR A 140 12.60 1.08 -5.40
N HIS A 141 12.65 1.13 -6.73
CA HIS A 141 13.91 1.07 -7.49
C HIS A 141 14.62 2.43 -7.63
N LYS A 142 13.97 3.53 -7.23
CA LYS A 142 14.54 4.88 -7.33
C LYS A 142 14.13 5.75 -6.15
N LYS A 143 14.94 6.76 -5.88
CA LYS A 143 14.63 7.86 -4.94
C LYS A 143 13.64 8.83 -5.60
N GLY A 144 12.98 9.64 -4.78
CA GLY A 144 12.00 10.62 -5.25
C GLY A 144 10.64 9.99 -5.58
N LEU A 145 9.96 10.55 -6.57
CA LEU A 145 8.57 10.18 -6.90
C LEU A 145 8.51 8.93 -7.78
N MET A 146 7.71 7.94 -7.38
CA MET A 146 7.47 6.72 -8.14
C MET A 146 5.97 6.46 -8.32
N PHE A 147 5.46 6.74 -9.52
CA PHE A 147 4.13 6.28 -9.90
C PHE A 147 4.18 4.78 -10.20
N ILE A 148 3.46 3.98 -9.42
CA ILE A 148 3.49 2.52 -9.55
C ILE A 148 2.46 1.99 -10.54
N GLY A 149 1.51 2.82 -10.95
CA GLY A 149 0.51 2.49 -11.95
C GLY A 149 -0.90 2.88 -11.57
N ALA A 150 -1.79 2.66 -12.54
CA ALA A 150 -3.23 2.81 -12.40
C ALA A 150 -3.89 1.45 -12.65
N TYR A 151 -4.86 1.09 -11.83
CA TYR A 151 -5.46 -0.23 -11.83
C TYR A 151 -6.98 -0.17 -11.78
N ASP A 152 -7.62 -1.21 -12.29
CA ASP A 152 -9.04 -1.49 -12.14
C ASP A 152 -9.22 -2.80 -11.36
N PHE A 153 -10.36 -2.94 -10.70
CA PHE A 153 -10.78 -4.19 -10.08
C PHE A 153 -11.97 -4.72 -10.85
N VAL A 154 -11.75 -5.78 -11.61
CA VAL A 154 -12.76 -6.39 -12.47
C VAL A 154 -13.27 -7.67 -11.81
N THR A 155 -14.58 -7.86 -11.85
CA THR A 155 -15.24 -9.08 -11.39
C THR A 155 -15.74 -9.89 -12.57
N GLU A 156 -15.32 -11.15 -12.67
CA GLU A 156 -15.84 -12.13 -13.63
C GLU A 156 -16.48 -13.29 -12.85
N GLY A 157 -17.82 -13.37 -12.88
CA GLY A 157 -18.56 -14.35 -12.11
C GLY A 157 -18.35 -14.19 -10.59
N LYS A 158 -17.76 -15.22 -9.95
CA LYS A 158 -17.42 -15.21 -8.51
C LYS A 158 -15.96 -14.83 -8.24
N ALA A 159 -15.17 -14.56 -9.28
CA ALA A 159 -13.78 -14.18 -9.16
C ALA A 159 -13.61 -12.66 -9.33
N GLY A 160 -12.69 -12.07 -8.56
CA GLY A 160 -12.24 -10.70 -8.76
C GLY A 160 -10.77 -10.70 -9.11
N MET A 161 -10.34 -9.78 -9.97
CA MET A 161 -8.94 -9.62 -10.37
C MET A 161 -8.57 -8.14 -10.48
N ILE A 162 -7.31 -7.83 -10.20
CA ILE A 162 -6.76 -6.49 -10.43
C ILE A 162 -6.10 -6.49 -11.80
N VAL A 163 -6.48 -5.52 -12.63
CA VAL A 163 -5.92 -5.33 -13.97
C VAL A 163 -5.30 -3.95 -14.09
N PRO A 164 -4.16 -3.80 -14.78
CA PRO A 164 -3.63 -2.48 -15.09
C PRO A 164 -4.57 -1.75 -16.06
N LEU A 165 -4.77 -0.45 -15.82
CA LEU A 165 -5.43 0.43 -16.78
C LEU A 165 -4.52 0.71 -17.98
N ALA A 166 -5.10 1.17 -19.08
CA ALA A 166 -4.38 1.36 -20.33
C ALA A 166 -3.21 2.35 -20.17
N ARG A 167 -2.03 1.96 -20.65
CA ARG A 167 -0.79 2.75 -20.53
C ARG A 167 -0.90 4.14 -21.14
N LYS A 168 -1.69 4.30 -22.21
CA LYS A 168 -1.94 5.58 -22.87
C LYS A 168 -2.57 6.63 -21.93
N ASP A 169 -3.29 6.19 -20.91
CA ASP A 169 -3.99 7.05 -19.96
C ASP A 169 -3.16 7.25 -18.66
N SER A 170 -1.98 6.62 -18.57
CA SER A 170 -1.13 6.60 -17.37
C SER A 170 -0.75 8.01 -16.90
N ALA A 171 -0.40 8.91 -17.82
CA ALA A 171 -0.03 10.29 -17.49
C ALA A 171 -1.20 11.07 -16.86
N GLN A 172 -2.44 10.81 -17.30
CA GLN A 172 -3.63 11.42 -16.71
C GLN A 172 -3.86 10.93 -15.28
N TYR A 173 -3.69 9.63 -15.03
CA TYR A 173 -3.84 9.07 -13.68
C TYR A 173 -2.72 9.52 -12.75
N GLU A 174 -1.47 9.59 -13.22
CA GLU A 174 -0.34 10.12 -12.47
C GLU A 174 -0.61 11.57 -12.05
N LEU A 175 -1.03 12.43 -12.99
CA LEU A 175 -1.39 13.82 -12.70
C LEU A 175 -2.53 13.91 -11.68
N LYS A 176 -3.58 13.09 -11.84
CA LYS A 176 -4.70 13.03 -10.87
C LYS A 176 -4.21 12.71 -9.46
N CYS A 177 -3.26 11.77 -9.33
CA CYS A 177 -2.66 11.42 -8.05
C CYS A 177 -1.86 12.58 -7.47
N LEU A 178 -0.96 13.16 -8.25
CA LEU A 178 -0.06 14.23 -7.79
C LEU A 178 -0.82 15.47 -7.31
N LEU A 179 -1.93 15.84 -7.97
CA LEU A 179 -2.77 16.96 -7.52
C LEU A 179 -3.38 16.75 -6.12
N LYS A 180 -3.69 15.50 -5.75
CA LYS A 180 -4.17 15.17 -4.40
C LYS A 180 -3.02 15.07 -3.40
N ILE A 181 -1.94 14.40 -3.79
CA ILE A 181 -0.74 14.22 -2.95
C ILE A 181 -0.09 15.57 -2.61
N LYS A 182 -0.10 16.53 -3.54
CA LYS A 182 0.35 17.91 -3.32
C LYS A 182 -0.28 18.52 -2.07
N LYS A 183 -1.59 18.36 -1.88
CA LYS A 183 -2.31 18.89 -0.71
C LYS A 183 -1.88 18.21 0.60
N LEU A 184 -1.65 16.89 0.56
CA LEU A 184 -1.19 16.13 1.72
C LEU A 184 0.23 16.54 2.14
N LEU A 185 1.09 16.82 1.15
CA LEU A 185 2.53 17.01 1.34
C LEU A 185 2.99 18.47 1.23
N GLN A 186 2.06 19.42 1.29
CA GLN A 186 2.29 20.86 1.08
C GLN A 186 3.29 21.51 2.07
N HIS A 187 3.63 20.83 3.18
CA HIS A 187 4.58 21.32 4.17
C HIS A 187 5.78 20.37 4.35
N THR A 188 6.14 19.64 3.30
CA THR A 188 7.23 18.65 3.33
C THR A 188 8.25 18.93 2.23
N ALA A 189 9.44 18.33 2.35
CA ALA A 189 10.49 18.40 1.33
C ALA A 189 10.08 17.78 -0.03
N TRP A 190 8.97 17.03 -0.08
CA TRP A 190 8.44 16.43 -1.30
C TRP A 190 7.75 17.43 -2.24
N LEU A 191 7.30 18.57 -1.72
CA LEU A 191 6.50 19.52 -2.49
C LEU A 191 7.18 19.99 -3.79
N PRO A 192 8.45 20.42 -3.80
CA PRO A 192 9.12 20.87 -5.02
C PRO A 192 9.14 19.81 -6.13
N LEU A 193 9.40 18.54 -5.77
CA LEU A 193 9.40 17.42 -6.73
C LEU A 193 8.00 17.18 -7.30
N ILE A 194 6.97 17.27 -6.46
CA ILE A 194 5.57 17.10 -6.89
C ILE A 194 5.18 18.21 -7.87
N GLU A 195 5.53 19.46 -7.58
CA GLU A 195 5.22 20.58 -8.45
C GLU A 195 5.97 20.53 -9.78
N ALA A 196 7.23 20.11 -9.77
CA ALA A 196 8.00 19.90 -10.99
C ALA A 196 7.35 18.83 -11.88
N ARG A 197 7.00 17.66 -11.30
CA ARG A 197 6.39 16.57 -12.05
C ARG A 197 4.99 16.91 -12.59
N ILE A 198 4.20 17.68 -11.84
CA ILE A 198 2.90 18.19 -12.33
C ILE A 198 3.10 19.06 -13.59
N LYS A 199 4.06 20.00 -13.58
CA LYS A 199 4.35 20.87 -14.73
C LYS A 199 4.81 20.09 -15.95
N GLU A 200 5.65 19.07 -15.76
CA GLU A 200 6.07 18.16 -16.85
C GLU A 200 4.85 17.49 -17.50
N LEU A 201 4.00 16.86 -16.70
CA LEU A 201 2.81 16.15 -17.18
C LEU A 201 1.78 17.07 -17.85
N GLU A 202 1.65 18.31 -17.42
CA GLU A 202 0.78 19.31 -18.04
C GLU A 202 1.31 19.77 -19.41
N ASN A 203 2.64 19.79 -19.59
CA ASN A 203 3.28 20.15 -20.86
C ASN A 203 3.30 18.98 -21.86
N GLU A 204 3.37 17.73 -21.41
CA GLU A 204 3.25 16.53 -22.26
C GLU A 204 1.88 16.38 -22.93
N LYS A 205 0.85 17.07 -22.41
CA LYS A 205 -0.52 17.08 -22.96
C LYS A 205 -0.74 18.13 -24.06
N LYS A 206 0.29 18.94 -24.40
CA LYS A 206 0.28 19.89 -25.52
C LYS A 206 0.97 19.27 -26.73
#